data_AF-A0AA40KLP5-F1
#
_entry.id   AF-A0AA40KLP5-F1
#
_cell.length_a   1.000
_cell.length_b   1.000
_cell.length_c   1.000
_cell.angle_alpha   90.00
_cell.angle_beta   90.00
_cell.angle_gamma   90.00
#
_symmetry.space_group_name_H-M   'P 1'
#
loop_
_entity.id
_entity.type
_entity.pdbx_description
1 polymer ?
#
loop_
_entity_poly.entity_id
_entity_poly.type
_entity_poly.pdbx_seq_one_letter_code
_entity_poly.pdbx_strand_id
1 'polypeptide(L)'
;MKSLPSLSKDFVYAMAPFKILSWPMGTWPLQNYDIFSFMRTIITLIFLLSMVTILQTELYFDSSNAEKNLDIVVLTACGSLAITKVTSYRIWPTGFIYNFTSAIRDYNELRDEEKRAIVRKHAYMGRMACIFTMAGAYASATLIMAVPVLVGEKLEIIVNMTEEKTLKYPIPSKYVMAFIRMPDSLYFIVFITEYLMMIVTCTGNVGNK
;
A
#
# COMPACT_ATOMS: atom_id res chain seq x y z
N MET A 1 -23.73 -3.01 22.08
CA MET A 1 -22.27 -2.89 21.91
C MET A 1 -21.66 -2.72 23.29
N LYS A 2 -20.88 -3.69 23.79
CA LYS A 2 -20.19 -3.59 25.09
C LYS A 2 -19.21 -2.42 25.01
N SER A 3 -19.08 -1.61 26.06
CA SER A 3 -18.10 -0.51 26.09
C SER A 3 -16.69 -1.07 25.90
N LEU A 4 -15.89 -0.42 25.04
CA LEU A 4 -14.52 -0.82 24.79
C LEU A 4 -13.70 -0.64 26.09
N PRO A 5 -12.88 -1.62 26.52
CA PRO A 5 -12.06 -1.46 27.72
C PRO A 5 -11.07 -0.30 27.56
N SER A 6 -10.66 0.32 28.67
CA SER A 6 -9.61 1.34 28.64
C SER A 6 -8.33 0.79 28.01
N LEU A 7 -7.67 1.58 27.16
CA LEU A 7 -6.51 1.13 26.41
C LEU A 7 -5.24 1.20 27.27
N SER A 8 -4.59 0.05 27.54
CA SER A 8 -3.32 0.06 28.29
C SER A 8 -2.21 0.75 27.50
N LYS A 9 -1.25 1.38 28.21
CA LYS A 9 -0.09 2.03 27.58
C LYS A 9 0.75 1.03 26.76
N ASP A 10 0.83 -0.21 27.22
CA ASP A 10 1.59 -1.27 26.55
C ASP A 10 0.90 -1.73 25.26
N PHE A 11 -0.43 -1.80 25.24
CA PHE A 11 -1.17 -2.09 24.02
C PHE A 11 -1.01 -0.98 22.98
N VAL A 12 -1.14 0.28 23.40
CA VAL A 12 -0.91 1.45 22.53
C VAL A 12 0.48 1.40 21.93
N TYR A 13 1.48 1.11 22.75
CA TYR A 13 2.86 0.96 22.33
C TYR A 13 3.02 -0.14 21.27
N ALA A 14 2.46 -1.33 21.52
CA ALA A 14 2.56 -2.47 20.62
C ALA A 14 1.91 -2.22 19.26
N MET A 15 0.72 -1.62 19.25
CA MET A 15 -0.10 -1.47 18.05
C MET A 15 0.14 -0.16 17.30
N ALA A 16 0.99 0.74 17.80
CA ALA A 16 1.27 2.04 17.20
C ALA A 16 1.60 1.99 15.70
N PRO A 17 2.58 1.20 15.21
CA PRO A 17 2.91 1.20 13.77
C PRO A 17 1.76 0.67 12.93
N PHE A 18 1.08 -0.39 13.38
CA PHE A 18 -0.07 -0.94 12.66
C PHE A 18 -1.23 0.05 12.59
N LYS A 19 -1.48 0.81 13.66
CA LYS A 19 -2.49 1.88 13.68
C LYS A 19 -2.16 2.99 12.70
N ILE A 20 -0.91 3.43 12.63
CA ILE A 20 -0.46 4.49 11.71
C ILE A 20 -0.69 4.09 10.25
N LEU A 21 -0.46 2.82 9.90
CA LEU A 21 -0.60 2.29 8.55
C LEU A 21 -2.06 2.00 8.17
N SER A 22 -2.82 1.36 9.06
CA SER A 22 -4.19 0.92 8.77
C SER A 22 -5.24 2.03 8.93
N TRP A 23 -4.98 3.06 9.75
CA TRP A 23 -5.95 4.12 9.97
C TRP A 23 -6.24 4.95 8.71
N PRO A 24 -5.25 5.44 7.94
CA PRO A 24 -5.50 6.16 6.69
C PRO A 24 -6.29 5.35 5.67
N MET A 25 -6.07 4.04 5.62
CA MET A 25 -6.79 3.11 4.74
C MET A 25 -8.23 2.84 5.18
N GLY A 26 -8.59 3.29 6.40
CA GLY A 26 -9.83 2.92 7.06
C GLY A 26 -9.87 1.43 7.45
N THR A 27 -8.75 0.73 7.59
CA THR A 27 -8.77 -0.68 8.01
C THR A 27 -8.47 -0.88 9.49
N TRP A 28 -8.24 0.19 10.25
CA TRP A 28 -8.00 0.10 11.70
C TRP A 28 -9.20 -0.53 12.42
N PRO A 29 -9.04 -1.69 13.11
CA PRO A 29 -10.17 -2.45 13.65
C PRO A 29 -10.87 -1.76 14.83
N LEU A 30 -10.15 -0.96 15.62
CA LEU A 30 -10.69 -0.25 16.78
C LEU A 30 -11.11 1.19 16.44
N GLN A 31 -11.43 1.48 15.18
CA GLN A 31 -11.94 2.79 14.77
C GLN A 31 -13.45 2.89 14.99
N ASN A 32 -13.95 4.13 14.96
CA ASN A 32 -15.37 4.35 14.77
C ASN A 32 -15.73 4.04 13.31
N TYR A 33 -16.70 3.16 13.11
CA TYR A 33 -17.20 2.78 11.79
C TYR A 33 -18.25 3.80 11.33
N ASP A 34 -17.79 5.02 11.10
CA ASP A 34 -18.58 6.14 10.61
C ASP A 34 -18.45 6.33 9.08
N ILE A 35 -19.21 7.29 8.54
CA ILE A 35 -19.16 7.64 7.11
C ILE A 35 -17.73 8.05 6.70
N PHE A 36 -17.01 8.77 7.57
CA PHE A 36 -15.64 9.20 7.29
C PHE A 36 -14.67 8.01 7.12
N SER A 37 -14.77 7.02 8.00
CA SER A 37 -14.05 5.77 7.92
C SER A 37 -14.36 5.02 6.63
N PHE A 38 -15.64 4.93 6.27
CA PHE A 38 -16.09 4.31 5.03
C PHE A 38 -15.51 5.01 3.78
N MET A 39 -15.56 6.35 3.74
CA MET A 39 -15.00 7.14 2.63
C MET A 39 -13.52 6.90 2.42
N ARG A 40 -12.72 6.84 3.51
CA ARG A 40 -11.27 6.53 3.42
C ARG A 40 -11.02 5.16 2.79
N THR A 41 -11.85 4.18 3.11
CA THR A 41 -11.74 2.84 2.50
C THR A 41 -12.15 2.84 1.04
N ILE A 42 -13.20 3.57 0.65
CA ILE A 42 -13.57 3.71 -0.77
C ILE A 42 -12.42 4.34 -1.55
N ILE A 43 -11.84 5.43 -1.05
CA ILE A 43 -10.70 6.09 -1.70
C ILE A 43 -9.54 5.09 -1.87
N THR A 44 -9.23 4.32 -0.83
CA THR A 44 -8.20 3.27 -0.88
C THR A 44 -8.49 2.23 -1.96
N LEU A 45 -9.74 1.74 -2.04
CA LEU A 45 -10.14 0.76 -3.04
C LEU A 45 -10.07 1.32 -4.47
N ILE A 46 -10.43 2.59 -4.68
CA ILE A 46 -10.29 3.27 -5.97
C ILE A 46 -8.82 3.27 -6.41
N PHE A 47 -7.90 3.68 -5.52
CA PHE A 47 -6.46 3.68 -5.83
C PHE A 47 -5.95 2.27 -6.20
N LEU A 48 -6.33 1.25 -5.44
CA LEU A 48 -5.91 -0.13 -5.69
C LEU A 48 -6.50 -0.69 -6.99
N LEU A 49 -7.78 -0.43 -7.27
CA LEU A 49 -8.43 -0.87 -8.50
C LEU A 49 -7.82 -0.18 -9.72
N SER A 50 -7.63 1.14 -9.65
CA SER A 50 -6.97 1.91 -10.71
C SER A 50 -5.57 1.37 -11.02
N MET A 51 -4.76 1.06 -10.00
CA MET A 51 -3.44 0.46 -10.18
C MET A 51 -3.51 -0.87 -10.95
N VAL A 52 -4.40 -1.77 -10.53
CA VAL A 52 -4.59 -3.07 -11.19
C VAL A 52 -5.05 -2.87 -12.63
N THR A 53 -5.99 -1.97 -12.88
CA THR A 53 -6.47 -1.68 -14.24
C THR A 53 -5.35 -1.15 -15.13
N ILE A 54 -4.56 -0.18 -14.67
CA ILE A 54 -3.43 0.40 -15.41
C ILE A 54 -2.42 -0.69 -15.80
N LEU A 55 -2.02 -1.52 -14.84
CA LEU A 55 -1.10 -2.63 -15.05
C LEU A 55 -1.63 -3.65 -16.07
N GLN A 56 -2.91 -4.01 -15.99
CA GLN A 56 -3.53 -4.93 -16.95
C GLN A 56 -3.61 -4.34 -18.36
N THR A 57 -3.91 -3.05 -18.48
CA THR A 57 -3.91 -2.37 -19.78
C THR A 57 -2.53 -2.31 -20.40
N GLU A 58 -1.47 -2.06 -19.64
CA GLU A 58 -0.10 -2.11 -20.17
C GLU A 58 0.24 -3.52 -20.68
N LEU A 59 -0.04 -4.55 -19.88
CA LEU A 59 0.24 -5.94 -20.26
C LEU A 59 -0.52 -6.36 -21.52
N TYR A 60 -1.74 -5.85 -21.69
CA TYR A 60 -2.56 -6.09 -22.88
C TYR A 60 -1.97 -5.44 -24.14
N PHE A 61 -1.45 -4.22 -24.04
CA PHE A 61 -0.89 -3.48 -25.17
C PHE A 61 0.54 -3.87 -25.51
N ASP A 62 1.36 -4.27 -24.53
CA ASP A 62 2.72 -4.73 -24.75
C ASP A 62 3.08 -5.87 -23.81
N SER A 63 3.19 -7.06 -24.39
CA SER A 63 3.64 -8.28 -23.72
C SER A 63 4.97 -8.80 -24.29
N SER A 64 5.72 -7.98 -25.02
CA SER A 64 6.93 -8.41 -25.72
C SER A 64 8.11 -8.72 -24.79
N ASN A 65 8.18 -8.07 -23.62
CA ASN A 65 9.29 -8.21 -22.68
C ASN A 65 8.89 -9.04 -21.44
N ALA A 66 9.47 -10.24 -21.32
CA ALA A 66 9.14 -11.18 -20.24
C ALA A 66 9.43 -10.65 -18.83
N GLU A 67 10.51 -9.88 -18.63
CA GLU A 67 10.87 -9.32 -17.31
C GLU A 67 9.84 -8.28 -16.86
N LYS A 68 9.49 -7.35 -17.76
CA LYS A 68 8.44 -6.34 -17.48
C LYS A 68 7.09 -6.98 -17.23
N ASN A 69 6.74 -8.02 -18.00
CA ASN A 69 5.49 -8.73 -17.81
C ASN A 69 5.45 -9.44 -16.45
N LEU A 70 6.57 -10.03 -16.02
CA LEU A 70 6.68 -10.67 -14.71
C LEU A 70 6.42 -9.65 -13.59
N ASP A 71 7.05 -8.48 -13.67
CA ASP A 71 6.84 -7.39 -12.71
C ASP A 71 5.37 -6.95 -12.68
N ILE A 72 4.75 -6.76 -13.85
CA ILE A 72 3.33 -6.39 -13.95
C ILE A 72 2.42 -7.45 -13.33
N VAL A 73 2.69 -8.74 -13.56
CA VAL A 73 1.92 -9.85 -12.99
C VAL A 73 2.08 -9.90 -11.47
N VAL A 74 3.30 -9.75 -10.95
CA VAL A 74 3.57 -9.72 -9.50
C VAL A 74 2.84 -8.53 -8.86
N LEU A 75 2.95 -7.34 -9.45
CA LEU A 75 2.27 -6.14 -8.94
C LEU A 75 0.74 -6.27 -9.01
N THR A 76 0.20 -6.88 -10.06
CA THR A 76 -1.24 -7.19 -10.17
C THR A 76 -1.68 -8.13 -9.05
N ALA A 77 -0.90 -9.18 -8.77
CA ALA A 77 -1.20 -10.11 -7.68
C ALA A 77 -1.16 -9.41 -6.32
N CYS A 78 -0.15 -8.57 -6.08
CA CYS A 78 -0.05 -7.75 -4.86
C CYS A 78 -1.23 -6.78 -4.71
N GLY A 79 -1.64 -6.10 -5.80
CA GLY A 79 -2.80 -5.21 -5.82
C GLY A 79 -4.09 -5.95 -5.53
N SER A 80 -4.29 -7.12 -6.15
CA SER A 80 -5.45 -7.98 -5.93
C SER A 80 -5.54 -8.45 -4.47
N LEU A 81 -4.42 -8.90 -3.89
CA LEU A 81 -4.34 -9.29 -2.48
C LEU A 81 -4.66 -8.11 -1.54
N ALA A 82 -4.16 -6.90 -1.84
CA ALA A 82 -4.48 -5.71 -1.06
C ALA A 82 -5.98 -5.38 -1.12
N ILE A 83 -6.62 -5.47 -2.30
CA ILE A 83 -8.06 -5.27 -2.46
C ILE A 83 -8.84 -6.27 -1.62
N THR A 84 -8.51 -7.56 -1.71
CA THR A 84 -9.17 -8.62 -0.94
C THR A 84 -9.05 -8.35 0.56
N LYS A 85 -7.87 -7.98 1.05
CA LYS A 85 -7.64 -7.67 2.47
C LYS A 85 -8.46 -6.47 2.94
N VAL A 86 -8.33 -5.33 2.27
CA VAL A 86 -9.05 -4.09 2.61
C VAL A 86 -10.56 -4.32 2.63
N THR A 87 -11.06 -5.08 1.66
CA THR A 87 -12.49 -5.44 1.58
C THR A 87 -12.89 -6.39 2.71
N SER A 88 -12.06 -7.40 3.02
CA SER A 88 -12.32 -8.36 4.10
C SER A 88 -12.44 -7.68 5.47
N TYR A 89 -11.58 -6.68 5.76
CA TYR A 89 -11.67 -5.87 6.98
C TYR A 89 -13.00 -5.10 7.12
N ARG A 90 -13.67 -4.80 6.00
CA ARG A 90 -14.97 -4.11 5.98
C ARG A 90 -16.16 -5.03 6.01
N ILE A 91 -16.11 -6.18 5.33
CA ILE A 91 -17.22 -7.12 5.29
C ILE A 91 -17.30 -7.94 6.58
N TRP A 92 -16.16 -8.37 7.13
CA TRP A 92 -16.11 -9.21 8.33
C TRP A 92 -15.35 -8.56 9.50
N PRO A 93 -15.75 -7.35 9.96
CA PRO A 93 -15.03 -6.66 11.01
C PRO A 93 -15.15 -7.36 12.37
N THR A 94 -16.22 -8.13 12.60
CA THR A 94 -16.56 -8.72 13.90
C THR A 94 -15.45 -9.62 14.45
N GLY A 95 -14.86 -10.48 13.61
CA GLY A 95 -13.78 -11.38 14.03
C GLY A 95 -12.51 -10.61 14.41
N PHE A 96 -12.15 -9.59 13.62
CA PHE A 96 -11.00 -8.75 13.91
C PHE A 96 -11.21 -7.91 15.17
N ILE A 97 -12.38 -7.29 15.33
CA ILE A 97 -12.72 -6.51 16.53
C ILE A 97 -12.66 -7.41 17.77
N TYR A 98 -13.15 -8.65 17.69
CA TYR A 98 -13.09 -9.61 18.79
C TYR A 98 -11.65 -9.91 19.19
N ASN A 99 -10.76 -10.23 18.23
CA ASN A 99 -9.35 -10.51 18.50
C ASN A 99 -8.64 -9.30 19.14
N PHE A 100 -8.88 -8.09 18.61
CA PHE A 100 -8.29 -6.87 19.18
C PHE A 100 -8.85 -6.54 20.57
N THR A 101 -10.14 -6.79 20.81
CA THR A 101 -10.75 -6.59 22.14
C THR A 101 -10.20 -7.60 23.15
N SER A 102 -10.00 -8.85 22.75
CA SER A 102 -9.34 -9.85 23.60
C SER A 102 -7.92 -9.43 23.94
N ALA A 103 -7.15 -8.99 22.93
CA ALA A 103 -5.79 -8.49 23.16
C ALA A 103 -5.79 -7.29 24.14
N ILE A 104 -6.71 -6.33 24.01
CA ILE A 104 -6.83 -5.23 24.98
C ILE A 104 -7.04 -5.76 26.40
N ARG A 105 -7.92 -6.76 26.57
CA ARG A 105 -8.17 -7.37 27.88
C ARG A 105 -6.93 -8.03 28.44
N ASP A 106 -6.24 -8.83 27.63
CA ASP A 106 -5.01 -9.53 28.05
C ASP A 106 -3.93 -8.52 28.48
N TYR A 107 -3.79 -7.42 27.74
CA TYR A 107 -2.89 -6.32 28.08
C TYR A 107 -3.30 -5.54 29.34
N ASN A 108 -4.59 -5.48 29.68
CA ASN A 108 -5.09 -4.81 30.89
C ASN A 108 -4.98 -5.69 32.15
N GLU A 109 -4.92 -7.01 31.99
CA GLU A 109 -4.78 -7.97 33.10
C GLU A 109 -3.31 -8.15 33.55
N LEU A 110 -2.35 -7.57 32.82
CA LEU A 110 -0.92 -7.57 33.16
C LEU A 110 -0.62 -6.70 34.39
N ARG A 111 -0.66 -7.31 35.58
CA ARG A 111 -0.29 -6.67 36.86
C ARG A 111 1.17 -6.89 37.26
N ASP A 112 1.78 -7.93 36.72
CA ASP A 112 3.14 -8.36 37.05
C ASP A 112 4.17 -7.67 36.13
N GLU A 113 5.19 -7.06 36.74
CA GLU A 113 6.27 -6.34 36.08
C GLU A 113 7.09 -7.25 35.15
N GLU A 114 7.33 -8.50 35.57
CA GLU A 114 8.12 -9.45 34.77
C GLU A 114 7.36 -9.83 33.50
N LYS A 115 6.07 -10.14 33.62
CA LYS A 115 5.19 -10.43 32.46
C LYS A 115 5.07 -9.21 31.54
N ARG A 116 4.99 -8.00 32.11
CA ARG A 116 4.94 -6.77 31.33
C ARG A 116 6.23 -6.54 30.54
N ALA A 117 7.39 -6.85 31.12
CA ALA A 117 8.68 -6.79 30.43
C ALA A 117 8.75 -7.79 29.26
N ILE A 118 8.26 -9.01 29.45
CA ILE A 118 8.19 -10.04 28.39
C ILE A 118 7.30 -9.57 27.23
N VAL A 119 6.09 -9.09 27.52
CA VAL A 119 5.16 -8.59 26.51
C VAL A 119 5.74 -7.40 25.75
N ARG A 120 6.40 -6.46 26.45
CA ARG A 120 7.09 -5.33 25.79
C ARG A 120 8.22 -5.77 24.87
N LYS A 121 8.98 -6.79 25.25
CA LYS A 121 10.04 -7.36 24.40
C LYS A 121 9.45 -7.91 23.10
N HIS A 122 8.37 -8.68 23.17
CA HIS A 122 7.69 -9.20 21.98
C HIS A 122 7.03 -8.09 21.15
N ALA A 123 6.41 -7.11 21.81
CA ALA A 123 5.87 -5.93 21.14
C ALA A 123 6.98 -5.19 20.37
N TYR A 124 8.15 -4.98 20.98
CA TYR A 124 9.29 -4.37 20.31
C TYR A 124 9.73 -5.16 19.07
N MET A 125 9.89 -6.49 19.18
CA MET A 125 10.24 -7.35 18.04
C MET A 125 9.20 -7.25 16.92
N GLY A 126 7.91 -7.25 17.25
CA GLY A 126 6.82 -7.08 16.29
C GLY A 126 6.84 -5.72 15.59
N ARG A 127 7.10 -4.64 16.35
CA ARG A 127 7.25 -3.28 15.81
C ARG A 127 8.43 -3.20 14.84
N MET A 128 9.60 -3.72 15.22
CA MET A 128 10.78 -3.72 14.35
C MET A 128 10.52 -4.51 13.08
N ALA A 129 9.91 -5.70 13.17
CA ALA A 129 9.55 -6.49 11.99
C ALA A 129 8.58 -5.74 11.07
N CYS A 130 7.57 -5.06 11.62
CA CYS A 130 6.62 -4.25 10.84
C CYS A 130 7.32 -3.08 10.15
N ILE A 131 8.22 -2.38 10.85
CA ILE A 131 8.97 -1.25 10.29
C ILE A 131 9.91 -1.71 9.17
N PHE A 132 10.70 -2.76 9.38
CA PHE A 132 11.63 -3.26 8.36
C PHE A 132 10.92 -3.79 7.11
N THR A 133 9.84 -4.55 7.30
CA THR A 133 9.06 -5.05 6.16
C THR A 133 8.42 -3.91 5.36
N MET A 134 7.96 -2.85 6.02
CA MET A 134 7.43 -1.66 5.34
C MET A 134 8.50 -0.81 4.67
N ALA A 135 9.63 -0.57 5.33
CA ALA A 135 10.74 0.15 4.74
C ALA A 135 11.24 -0.58 3.49
N GLY A 136 11.36 -1.91 3.53
CA GLY A 136 11.72 -2.72 2.37
C GLY A 136 10.69 -2.62 1.25
N ALA A 137 9.40 -2.75 1.56
CA ALA A 137 8.34 -2.64 0.55
C ALA A 137 8.31 -1.27 -0.12
N TYR A 138 8.43 -0.18 0.64
CA TYR A 138 8.47 1.18 0.10
C TYR A 138 9.76 1.43 -0.68
N ALA A 139 10.92 0.96 -0.22
CA ALA A 139 12.16 1.07 -0.97
C ALA A 139 12.07 0.36 -2.32
N SER A 140 11.51 -0.85 -2.36
CA SER A 140 11.26 -1.57 -3.62
C SER A 140 10.30 -0.82 -4.54
N ALA A 141 9.20 -0.29 -4.00
CA ALA A 141 8.26 0.51 -4.79
C ALA A 141 8.92 1.77 -5.38
N THR A 142 9.74 2.48 -4.59
CA THR A 142 10.52 3.62 -5.06
C THR A 142 11.53 3.22 -6.14
N LEU A 143 12.23 2.10 -5.99
CA LEU A 143 13.18 1.62 -7.00
C LEU A 143 12.48 1.28 -8.32
N ILE A 144 11.35 0.56 -8.28
CA ILE A 144 10.57 0.22 -9.47
C ILE A 144 10.15 1.48 -10.23
N MET A 145 9.73 2.53 -9.53
CA MET A 145 9.33 3.80 -10.14
C MET A 145 10.53 4.66 -10.59
N ALA A 146 11.65 4.61 -9.86
CA ALA A 146 12.82 5.44 -10.13
C ALA A 146 13.71 4.89 -11.26
N VAL A 147 13.84 3.58 -11.40
CA VAL A 147 14.68 2.95 -12.45
C VAL A 147 14.32 3.46 -13.85
N PRO A 148 13.06 3.45 -14.30
CA PRO A 148 12.75 3.92 -15.65
C PRO A 148 12.91 5.44 -15.81
N VAL A 149 12.85 6.25 -14.74
CA VAL A 149 13.21 7.68 -14.76
C VAL A 149 14.72 7.86 -14.96
N LEU A 150 15.54 7.16 -14.18
CA LEU A 150 17.00 7.28 -14.18
C LEU A 150 17.64 6.66 -15.44
N VAL A 151 17.08 5.56 -15.96
CA VAL A 151 17.55 4.91 -17.18
C VAL A 151 17.02 5.64 -18.42
N GLY A 152 15.86 6.29 -18.32
CA GLY A 152 15.26 7.11 -19.39
C GLY A 152 16.09 8.35 -19.76
N GLU A 153 17.00 8.81 -18.91
CA GLU A 153 17.94 9.90 -19.21
C GLU A 153 19.05 9.51 -20.21
N LYS A 154 19.20 8.23 -20.58
CA LYS A 154 19.98 7.85 -21.76
C LYS A 154 19.16 8.02 -23.06
N LEU A 155 18.45 9.13 -23.19
CA LEU A 155 17.89 9.56 -24.46
C LEU A 155 19.03 10.16 -25.29
N GLU A 156 19.38 9.44 -26.35
CA GLU A 156 20.25 9.88 -27.43
C GLU A 156 19.94 11.33 -27.82
N ILE A 157 20.87 12.24 -27.52
CA ILE A 157 21.03 13.48 -28.26
C ILE A 157 21.60 13.07 -29.63
N ILE A 158 20.79 12.44 -30.46
CA ILE A 158 21.04 12.39 -31.91
C ILE A 158 20.15 13.46 -32.51
N VAL A 159 20.80 14.56 -32.86
CA VAL A 159 20.24 15.67 -33.61
C VAL A 159 19.83 15.13 -34.99
N ASN A 160 18.59 14.67 -35.14
CA ASN A 160 17.99 14.56 -36.46
C ASN A 160 16.56 15.09 -36.44
N MET A 161 16.40 16.23 -37.11
CA MET A 161 15.20 17.05 -37.17
C MET A 161 14.18 16.44 -38.14
N THR A 162 13.32 15.49 -37.72
CA THR A 162 12.03 15.22 -38.43
C THR A 162 10.97 14.42 -37.65
N GLU A 163 11.25 13.80 -36.50
CA GLU A 163 10.24 12.96 -35.82
C GLU A 163 9.70 13.60 -34.53
N GLU A 164 8.39 13.47 -34.31
CA GLU A 164 7.68 13.92 -33.11
C GLU A 164 8.42 13.47 -31.83
N LYS A 165 8.65 14.41 -30.93
CA LYS A 165 9.23 14.16 -29.60
C LYS A 165 8.32 13.19 -28.83
N THR A 166 8.61 11.90 -28.91
CA THR A 166 7.97 10.90 -28.05
C THR A 166 8.68 10.90 -26.70
N LEU A 167 8.10 11.60 -25.73
CA LEU A 167 8.55 11.51 -24.34
C LEU A 167 8.41 10.04 -23.90
N LYS A 168 9.53 9.34 -23.68
CA LYS A 168 9.50 7.95 -23.17
C LYS A 168 9.08 7.99 -21.70
N TYR A 169 7.77 7.93 -21.46
CA TYR A 169 7.21 7.88 -20.11
C TYR A 169 7.70 6.60 -19.38
N PRO A 170 8.20 6.74 -18.14
CA PRO A 170 8.60 5.59 -17.34
C PRO A 170 7.36 4.78 -16.92
N ILE A 171 7.36 3.51 -17.30
CA ILE A 171 6.43 2.42 -16.92
C ILE A 171 5.89 2.64 -15.48
N PRO A 172 4.57 2.49 -15.23
CA PRO A 172 3.69 1.51 -15.88
C PRO A 172 2.43 2.10 -16.54
N SER A 173 2.48 3.26 -17.22
CA SER A 173 1.30 3.75 -17.97
C SER A 173 1.59 4.30 -19.34
N LYS A 174 2.72 3.91 -19.96
CA LYS A 174 3.12 4.44 -21.27
C LYS A 174 2.01 4.24 -22.32
N TYR A 175 1.43 3.04 -22.41
CA TYR A 175 0.38 2.73 -23.37
C TYR A 175 -0.98 3.30 -22.95
N VAL A 176 -1.28 3.32 -21.65
CA VAL A 176 -2.51 3.96 -21.12
C VAL A 176 -2.55 5.45 -21.47
N MET A 177 -1.44 6.15 -21.26
CA MET A 177 -1.31 7.59 -21.50
C MET A 177 -1.42 7.91 -22.99
N ALA A 178 -0.84 7.08 -23.85
CA ALA A 178 -1.00 7.17 -25.29
C ALA A 178 -2.45 6.91 -25.73
N PHE A 179 -3.11 5.92 -25.15
CA PHE A 179 -4.49 5.56 -25.46
C PHE A 179 -5.47 6.70 -25.14
N ILE A 180 -5.32 7.37 -24.00
CA ILE A 180 -6.16 8.50 -23.60
C ILE A 180 -5.70 9.85 -24.14
N ARG A 181 -4.61 9.89 -24.93
CA ARG A 181 -3.99 11.12 -25.47
C ARG A 181 -3.75 12.17 -24.39
N MET A 182 -3.16 11.77 -23.27
CA MET A 182 -2.97 12.68 -22.14
C MET A 182 -1.96 13.80 -22.51
N PRO A 183 -2.25 15.08 -22.21
CA PRO A 183 -1.29 16.15 -22.42
C PRO A 183 -0.07 16.04 -21.50
N ASP A 184 1.10 16.36 -22.05
CA ASP A 184 2.41 16.26 -21.38
C ASP A 184 2.47 17.02 -20.05
N SER A 185 1.74 18.13 -19.92
CA SER A 185 1.67 18.92 -18.68
C SER A 185 1.14 18.14 -17.48
N LEU A 186 0.40 17.05 -17.71
CA LEU A 186 -0.17 16.21 -16.65
C LEU A 186 0.72 15.01 -16.27
N TYR A 187 1.80 14.74 -17.01
CA TYR A 187 2.60 13.53 -16.81
C TYR A 187 3.22 13.46 -15.42
N PHE A 188 3.70 14.58 -14.89
CA PHE A 188 4.24 14.65 -13.54
C PHE A 188 3.18 14.36 -12.46
N ILE A 189 1.94 14.81 -12.68
CA ILE A 189 0.82 14.56 -11.77
C ILE A 189 0.46 13.07 -11.79
N VAL A 190 0.42 12.45 -12.97
CA VAL A 190 0.17 11.01 -13.10
C VAL A 190 1.28 10.21 -12.41
N PHE A 191 2.54 10.56 -12.63
CA PHE A 191 3.67 9.89 -11.98
C PHE A 191 3.57 9.93 -10.45
N ILE A 192 3.23 11.08 -9.86
CA ILE A 192 3.00 11.19 -8.41
C ILE A 192 1.81 10.31 -7.98
N THR A 193 0.74 10.30 -8.77
CA THR A 193 -0.46 9.52 -8.45
C THR A 193 -0.17 8.02 -8.47
N GLU A 194 0.56 7.52 -9.47
CA GLU A 194 0.99 6.12 -9.58
C GLU A 194 1.93 5.73 -8.44
N TYR A 195 2.83 6.64 -8.05
CA TYR A 195 3.67 6.42 -6.87
C TYR A 195 2.81 6.28 -5.60
N LEU A 196 1.81 7.13 -5.42
CA LEU A 196 0.86 6.99 -4.30
C LEU A 196 0.08 5.67 -4.36
N MET A 197 -0.36 5.23 -5.54
CA MET A 197 -1.02 3.93 -5.73
C MET A 197 -0.12 2.76 -5.31
N MET A 198 1.18 2.83 -5.63
CA MET A 198 2.17 1.83 -5.20
C MET A 198 2.35 1.80 -3.68
N ILE A 199 2.47 2.98 -3.04
CA ILE A 199 2.56 3.08 -1.58
C ILE A 199 1.29 2.54 -0.91
N VAL A 200 0.11 2.82 -1.46
CA VAL A 200 -1.17 2.28 -0.98
C VAL A 200 -1.20 0.75 -1.13
N THR A 201 -0.67 0.20 -2.23
CA THR A 201 -0.57 -1.26 -2.46
C THR A 201 0.34 -1.93 -1.45
N CYS A 202 1.52 -1.34 -1.15
CA CYS A 202 2.41 -1.83 -0.10
C CYS A 202 1.71 -1.80 1.27
N THR A 203 1.04 -0.69 1.59
CA THR A 203 0.36 -0.49 2.88
C THR A 203 -0.83 -1.44 3.05
N GLY A 204 -1.60 -1.69 1.97
CA GLY A 204 -2.74 -2.61 1.98
C GLY A 204 -2.36 -4.07 2.18
N ASN A 205 -1.09 -4.38 1.97
CA ASN A 205 -0.53 -5.70 2.23
C ASN A 205 0.05 -5.88 3.64
N VAL A 206 0.08 -4.82 4.46
CA VAL A 206 0.46 -4.86 5.89
C VAL A 206 -0.51 -5.73 6.69
N GLY A 207 0.04 -6.48 7.66
CA GLY A 207 -0.76 -7.23 8.62
C GLY A 207 -0.96 -8.70 8.27
N ASN A 208 -0.08 -9.28 7.45
CA ASN A 208 -0.06 -10.71 7.22
C ASN A 208 0.70 -11.41 8.37
N LYS A 209 -0.06 -11.96 9.32
CA LYS A 209 0.29 -13.11 10.17
C LYS A 209 -0.93 -13.53 10.99
#